data_AF-A0AA37B5I0-F1
#
_entry.id   AF-A0AA37B5I0-F1
#
_cell.length_a   1.000
_cell.length_b   1.000
_cell.length_c   1.000
_cell.angle_alpha   90.00
_cell.angle_beta   90.00
_cell.angle_gamma   90.00
#
_symmetry.space_group_name_H-M   'P 1'
#
loop_
_entity.id
_entity.type
_entity.pdbx_description
1 polymer ?
#
loop_
_entity_poly.entity_id
_entity_poly.type
_entity_poly.pdbx_seq_one_letter_code
_entity_poly.pdbx_strand_id
1 'polypeptide(L)'
;MSVINNHEKRIPDRRKTLLGNIEKAVWLDDEKLLDATLDSIDHFNDKKPEFGIGSKNIEASLKARARSSSKTLNGIYLDKMSEHLRVQGRFADYD
;
A
#
# COMPACT_ATOMS: atom_id res chain seq x y z
N MET A 1 5.50 -31.44 -6.40
CA MET A 1 5.20 -30.27 -5.53
C MET A 1 3.83 -29.74 -5.91
N SER A 2 2.91 -29.74 -4.94
CA SER A 2 1.46 -29.90 -5.15
C SER A 2 0.72 -28.61 -5.54
N VAL A 3 -0.17 -28.74 -6.53
CA VAL A 3 -1.11 -27.74 -7.09
C VAL A 3 -2.06 -27.13 -6.04
N ILE A 4 -2.18 -27.78 -4.87
CA ILE A 4 -3.06 -27.43 -3.75
C ILE A 4 -2.70 -26.06 -3.14
N ASN A 5 -1.41 -25.68 -3.11
CA ASN A 5 -0.96 -24.39 -2.55
C ASN A 5 -1.23 -23.17 -3.44
N ASN A 6 -1.60 -23.37 -4.72
CA ASN A 6 -1.83 -22.27 -5.66
C ASN A 6 -3.23 -21.66 -5.55
N HIS A 7 -4.22 -22.41 -5.07
CA HIS A 7 -5.59 -21.91 -4.96
C HIS A 7 -5.81 -21.04 -3.71
N GLU A 8 -5.18 -21.37 -2.59
CA GLU A 8 -5.30 -20.60 -1.35
C GLU A 8 -4.67 -19.19 -1.44
N LYS A 9 -3.62 -19.02 -2.25
CA LYS A 9 -2.96 -17.71 -2.45
C LYS A 9 -3.79 -16.72 -3.26
N ARG A 10 -4.76 -17.19 -4.05
CA ARG A 10 -5.53 -16.33 -4.96
C ARG A 10 -6.36 -15.25 -4.26
N ILE A 11 -6.92 -15.56 -3.09
CA ILE A 11 -7.76 -14.60 -2.36
C ILE A 11 -6.90 -13.48 -1.73
N PRO A 12 -5.84 -13.78 -0.97
CA PRO A 12 -4.90 -12.76 -0.48
C PRO A 12 -4.27 -11.93 -1.61
N ASP A 13 -3.88 -12.56 -2.72
CA ASP A 13 -3.28 -11.87 -3.87
C ASP A 13 -4.28 -10.89 -4.49
N ARG A 14 -5.53 -11.33 -4.71
CA ARG A 14 -6.59 -10.46 -5.23
C ARG A 14 -6.87 -9.28 -4.30
N ARG A 15 -6.93 -9.54 -2.99
CA ARG A 15 -7.11 -8.50 -1.97
C ARG A 15 -5.99 -7.46 -2.03
N LYS A 16 -4.74 -7.92 -2.14
CA LYS A 16 -3.56 -7.06 -2.27
C LYS A 16 -3.60 -6.25 -3.58
N THR A 17 -4.04 -6.85 -4.68
CA THR A 17 -4.20 -6.14 -5.97
C THR A 17 -5.23 -5.02 -5.86
N LEU A 18 -6.39 -5.27 -5.24
CA LEU A 18 -7.45 -4.26 -5.10
C LEU A 18 -7.00 -3.07 -4.25
N LEU A 19 -6.35 -3.34 -3.11
CA LEU A 19 -5.77 -2.28 -2.27
C LEU A 19 -4.69 -1.48 -3.00
N GLY A 20 -3.81 -2.16 -3.75
CA GLY A 20 -2.78 -1.49 -4.56
C GLY A 20 -3.36 -0.66 -5.71
N ASN A 21 -4.51 -1.02 -6.26
CA ASN A 21 -5.20 -0.24 -7.28
C ASN A 21 -5.82 1.03 -6.72
N ILE A 22 -6.41 1.00 -5.51
CA ILE A 22 -6.87 2.23 -4.84
C ILE A 22 -5.69 3.18 -4.64
N GLU A 23 -4.58 2.67 -4.11
CA GLU A 23 -3.40 3.49 -3.89
C GLU A 23 -2.88 4.15 -5.16
N LYS A 24 -2.93 3.45 -6.30
CA LYS A 24 -2.57 3.99 -7.60
C LYS A 24 -3.56 5.03 -8.08
N ALA A 25 -4.86 4.76 -7.97
CA ALA A 25 -5.91 5.69 -8.39
C ALA A 25 -5.80 7.01 -7.63
N VAL A 26 -5.63 6.96 -6.31
CA VAL A 26 -5.44 8.14 -5.46
C VAL A 26 -4.15 8.89 -5.81
N TRP A 27 -3.05 8.17 -6.09
CA TRP A 27 -1.78 8.81 -6.42
C TRP A 27 -1.77 9.47 -7.80
N LEU A 28 -2.52 8.91 -8.76
CA LEU A 28 -2.61 9.40 -10.14
C LEU A 28 -3.76 10.38 -10.35
N ASP A 29 -4.57 10.66 -9.33
CA ASP A 29 -5.80 11.44 -9.42
C ASP A 29 -6.76 10.89 -10.50
N ASP A 30 -6.81 9.56 -10.64
CA ASP A 30 -7.61 8.87 -11.65
C ASP A 30 -8.93 8.41 -11.03
N GLU A 31 -9.93 9.28 -11.12
CA GLU A 31 -11.29 9.03 -10.62
C GLU A 31 -11.93 7.78 -11.25
N LYS A 32 -11.69 7.53 -12.54
CA LYS A 32 -12.27 6.36 -13.24
C LYS A 32 -11.68 5.06 -12.72
N LEU A 33 -10.37 5.05 -12.47
CA LEU A 33 -9.71 3.89 -11.88
C LEU A 33 -10.15 3.69 -10.43
N LEU A 34 -10.41 4.77 -9.69
CA LEU A 34 -10.91 4.70 -8.33
C LEU A 34 -12.29 4.04 -8.29
N ASP A 35 -13.25 4.55 -9.07
CA ASP A 35 -14.61 4.01 -9.15
C ASP A 35 -14.61 2.54 -9.56
N ALA A 36 -13.91 2.18 -10.64
CA ALA A 36 -13.82 0.80 -11.10
C ALA A 36 -13.19 -0.14 -10.06
N THR A 37 -12.26 0.37 -9.24
CA THR A 37 -11.64 -0.41 -8.18
C THR A 37 -12.58 -0.57 -6.98
N LEU A 38 -13.37 0.44 -6.64
CA LEU A 38 -14.39 0.36 -5.59
C LEU A 38 -15.48 -0.65 -5.97
N ASP A 39 -15.99 -0.61 -7.20
CA ASP A 39 -16.95 -1.61 -7.72
C ASP A 39 -16.36 -3.04 -7.64
N SER A 40 -15.08 -3.17 -7.95
CA SER A 40 -14.37 -4.45 -7.87
C SER A 40 -14.18 -4.94 -6.42
N ILE A 41 -14.10 -4.02 -5.46
CA ILE A 41 -14.03 -4.33 -4.03
C ILE A 41 -15.39 -4.77 -3.53
N ASP A 42 -16.47 -4.10 -3.93
CA ASP A 42 -17.82 -4.50 -3.56
C ASP A 42 -18.14 -5.90 -4.07
N HIS A 43 -17.86 -6.18 -5.34
CA HIS A 43 -18.02 -7.54 -5.89
C HIS A 43 -17.14 -8.59 -5.20
N PHE A 44 -15.95 -8.20 -4.75
CA PHE A 44 -15.08 -9.09 -3.98
C PHE A 44 -15.64 -9.35 -2.58
N ASN A 45 -16.16 -8.33 -1.91
CA ASN A 45 -16.78 -8.42 -0.59
C ASN A 45 -18.04 -9.28 -0.64
N ASP A 46 -18.86 -9.14 -1.67
CA ASP A 46 -20.06 -9.96 -1.88
C ASP A 46 -19.72 -11.45 -2.05
N LYS A 47 -18.67 -11.75 -2.82
CA LYS A 47 -18.24 -13.13 -3.07
C LYS A 47 -17.44 -13.74 -1.92
N LYS A 48 -16.74 -12.92 -1.15
CA LYS A 48 -15.79 -13.32 -0.09
C LYS A 48 -15.90 -12.42 1.14
N PRO A 49 -17.04 -12.45 1.84
CA PRO A 49 -17.28 -11.57 2.99
C PRO A 49 -16.30 -11.81 4.14
N GLU A 50 -15.88 -13.06 4.34
CA GLU A 50 -14.89 -13.47 5.35
C GLU A 50 -13.52 -12.79 5.17
N PHE A 51 -13.20 -12.38 3.94
CA PHE A 51 -11.98 -11.66 3.57
C PHE A 51 -12.29 -10.25 3.07
N GLY A 52 -13.39 -9.65 3.51
CA GLY A 52 -13.84 -8.34 3.03
C GLY A 52 -12.81 -7.21 3.24
N ILE A 53 -12.78 -6.28 2.30
CA ILE A 53 -11.98 -5.04 2.35
C ILE A 53 -12.93 -3.93 2.80
N GLY A 54 -12.77 -3.48 4.04
CA GLY A 54 -13.50 -2.33 4.58
C GLY A 54 -12.69 -1.04 4.50
N SER A 55 -13.33 0.08 4.86
CA SER A 55 -12.72 1.42 4.92
C SER A 55 -11.43 1.46 5.75
N LYS A 56 -11.39 0.78 6.89
CA LYS A 56 -10.19 0.68 7.74
C LYS A 56 -9.00 0.03 7.03
N ASN A 57 -9.25 -0.95 6.16
CA ASN A 57 -8.19 -1.60 5.39
C ASN A 57 -7.63 -0.69 4.30
N ILE A 58 -8.52 0.07 3.66
CA ILE A 58 -8.16 1.07 2.65
C ILE A 58 -7.31 2.18 3.29
N GLU A 59 -7.77 2.75 4.41
CA GLU A 59 -7.05 3.77 5.17
C GLU A 59 -5.67 3.26 5.61
N ALA A 60 -5.60 2.04 6.15
CA ALA A 60 -4.33 1.44 6.56
C ALA A 60 -3.36 1.28 5.38
N SER A 61 -3.85 0.90 4.19
CA SER A 61 -3.03 0.76 2.97
C SER A 61 -2.48 2.11 2.54
N LEU A 62 -3.34 3.12 2.44
CA LEU A 62 -2.94 4.49 2.08
C LEU A 62 -1.93 5.06 3.07
N LYS A 63 -2.13 4.86 4.37
CA LYS A 63 -1.20 5.29 5.41
C LYS A 63 0.14 4.57 5.35
N ALA A 64 0.12 3.26 5.10
CA ALA A 64 1.35 2.48 4.93
C ALA A 64 2.13 2.97 3.70
N ARG A 65 1.44 3.27 2.60
CA ARG A 65 2.06 3.85 1.41
C ARG A 65 2.61 5.25 1.64
N ALA A 66 1.85 6.14 2.28
CA ALA A 66 2.33 7.47 2.62
C ALA A 66 3.61 7.42 3.48
N ARG A 67 3.65 6.53 4.48
CA ARG A 67 4.85 6.26 5.29
C ARG A 67 6.01 5.69 4.47
N SER A 68 5.72 4.82 3.51
CA SER A 68 6.74 4.28 2.61
C SER A 68 7.29 5.39 1.71
N SER A 69 6.42 6.19 1.11
CA SER A 69 6.81 7.34 0.28
C SER A 69 7.62 8.35 1.07
N SER A 70 7.26 8.65 2.33
CA SER A 70 8.01 9.60 3.16
C SER A 70 9.41 9.10 3.53
N LYS A 71 9.60 7.78 3.67
CA LYS A 71 10.92 7.16 3.87
C LYS A 71 11.77 7.14 2.60
N THR A 72 11.12 7.29 1.44
CA THR A 72 11.75 7.24 0.13
C THR A 72 11.91 8.67 -0.40
N LEU A 73 12.78 9.47 0.25
CA LEU A 73 13.13 10.80 -0.24
C LEU A 73 14.07 10.66 -1.45
N ASN A 74 13.66 11.17 -2.61
CA ASN A 74 14.41 11.13 -3.88
C ASN A 74 14.77 9.71 -4.38
N GLY A 75 13.93 8.71 -4.12
CA GLY A 75 14.16 7.33 -4.60
C GLY A 75 15.18 6.52 -3.78
N ILE A 76 15.70 7.08 -2.68
CA ILE A 76 16.62 6.37 -1.77
C ILE A 76 15.84 5.94 -0.54
N TYR A 77 15.81 4.63 -0.28
CA TYR A 77 15.30 4.08 0.97
C TYR A 77 16.31 4.39 2.08
N LEU A 78 15.99 5.34 2.95
CA LEU A 78 16.83 5.63 4.12
C LEU A 78 16.58 4.55 5.17
N ASP A 79 17.57 3.68 5.38
CA ASP A 79 17.59 2.78 6.52
C ASP A 79 17.69 3.59 7.82
N LYS A 80 17.25 3.03 8.96
CA LYS A 80 17.23 3.73 10.27
C LYS A 80 18.59 4.33 10.66
N MET A 81 19.70 3.71 10.21
CA MET A 81 21.04 4.27 10.40
C MET A 81 21.26 5.59 9.64
N SER A 82 20.68 5.73 8.45
CA SER A 82 20.82 6.91 7.60
C SER A 82 20.01 8.11 8.12
N GLU A 83 18.90 7.84 8.81
CA GLU A 83 18.08 8.87 9.46
C GLU A 83 18.84 9.54 10.62
N HIS A 84 19.61 8.77 11.39
CA HIS A 84 20.48 9.27 12.46
C HIS A 84 21.59 10.20 11.92
N LEU A 85 22.22 9.82 10.79
CA LEU A 85 23.24 10.64 10.12
C LEU A 85 22.69 11.98 9.60
N ARG A 86 21.42 12.02 9.19
CA ARG A 86 20.76 13.26 8.73
C ARG A 86 20.48 14.21 9.90
N VAL A 87 20.09 13.67 11.05
CA VAL A 87 19.92 14.46 12.28
C VAL A 87 21.28 15.04 12.70
N GLN A 88 22.34 14.24 12.72
CA GLN A 88 23.68 14.71 13.06
C GLN A 88 24.26 15.72 12.05
N GLY A 89 24.04 15.53 10.74
CA GLY A 89 24.49 16.48 9.71
C GLY A 89 23.84 17.87 9.86
N ARG A 90 22.57 17.95 10.28
CA ARG A 90 21.93 19.23 10.61
C ARG A 90 22.49 19.91 11.86
N PHE A 91 23.06 19.17 12.80
CA PHE A 91 23.75 19.73 13.95
C PHE A 91 25.18 20.15 13.64
N ALA A 92 25.82 19.57 12.62
CA ALA A 92 27.18 19.92 12.19
C ALA A 92 27.28 21.22 11.38
N ASP A 93 26.17 21.75 10.87
CA ASP A 93 26.10 23.07 10.21
C ASP A 93 25.96 24.25 11.22
N TYR A 94 26.01 23.95 12.53
CA TYR A 94 26.03 24.92 13.63
C TYR A 94 27.32 24.78 14.45
N ASP A 95 28.46 25.07 13.83
CA ASP A 95 29.70 25.51 14.51
C ASP A 95 30.52 26.39 13.55
#